data_AF-A0A958CXJ9-F1
#
_entry.id   AF-A0A958CXJ9-F1
#
_cell.length_a   1.000
_cell.length_b   1.000
_cell.length_c   1.000
_cell.angle_alpha   90.00
_cell.angle_beta   90.00
_cell.angle_gamma   90.00
#
_symmetry.space_group_name_H-M   'P 1'
#
loop_
_entity.id
_entity.type
_entity.pdbx_description
1 polymer ?
#
loop_
_entity_poly.entity_id
_entity_poly.type
_entity_poly.pdbx_seq_one_letter_code
_entity_poly.pdbx_strand_id
1 'polypeptide(L)'
;MSIITKAREMLGFSRGATLRKVYETRVRCRRCGEELTAQVNLLNDLSIDYERDVYTVRKLIVGSGANRCFQAIEVRLTFNKNRQLIERWIADGEFVDEPEAAE
;
A
#
# COMPACT_ATOMS: atom_id res chain seq x y z
N MET A 1 -30.95 38.05 -20.76
CA MET A 1 -29.94 37.45 -21.66
C MET A 1 -28.56 37.83 -21.16
N SER A 2 -27.79 36.80 -20.81
CA SER A 2 -26.36 36.71 -20.51
C SER A 2 -25.54 37.98 -20.30
N ILE A 3 -25.17 38.17 -19.03
CA ILE A 3 -23.91 38.79 -18.62
C ILE A 3 -23.35 37.88 -17.53
N ILE A 4 -22.04 37.65 -17.51
CA ILE A 4 -21.30 36.66 -16.71
C ILE A 4 -21.36 35.28 -17.41
N THR A 5 -20.27 34.73 -17.95
CA THR A 5 -19.11 34.21 -17.22
C THR A 5 -17.90 34.10 -18.16
N LYS A 6 -16.82 34.83 -17.87
CA LYS A 6 -15.53 34.67 -18.56
C LYS A 6 -14.43 34.53 -17.50
N ALA A 7 -13.59 33.52 -17.71
CA ALA A 7 -12.27 33.30 -17.14
C ALA A 7 -12.15 32.93 -15.64
N ARG A 8 -11.98 31.63 -15.39
CA ARG A 8 -11.15 31.09 -14.27
C ARG A 8 -10.27 29.94 -14.75
N GLU A 9 -9.53 30.14 -15.83
CA GLU A 9 -8.41 29.28 -16.22
C GLU A 9 -7.09 29.97 -15.88
N MET A 10 -6.70 29.93 -14.60
CA MET A 10 -5.32 30.23 -14.16
C MET A 10 -5.05 29.62 -12.77
N LEU A 11 -5.23 28.30 -12.64
CA LEU A 11 -4.62 27.49 -11.58
C LEU A 11 -4.20 26.12 -12.13
N GLY A 12 -3.68 26.11 -13.36
CA GLY A 12 -3.00 24.96 -13.94
C GLY A 12 -1.59 24.80 -13.37
N PHE A 13 -1.47 24.55 -12.06
CA PHE A 13 -0.30 23.81 -11.59
C PHE A 13 -0.48 22.37 -12.05
N SER A 14 -0.03 22.06 -13.27
CA SER A 14 0.24 20.70 -13.67
C SER A 14 1.39 20.20 -12.80
N ARG A 15 1.07 19.73 -11.59
CA ARG A 15 1.95 18.80 -10.89
C ARG A 15 2.11 17.63 -11.84
N GLY A 16 3.29 17.51 -12.46
CA GLY A 16 3.65 16.28 -13.16
C GLY A 16 3.27 15.13 -12.23
N ALA A 17 2.34 14.29 -12.66
CA ALA A 17 1.92 13.15 -11.88
C ALA A 17 3.12 12.20 -11.85
N THR A 18 3.99 12.36 -10.84
CA THR A 18 4.98 11.35 -10.51
C THR A 18 4.19 10.06 -10.34
N LEU A 19 4.39 9.11 -11.26
CA LEU A 19 3.79 7.78 -11.18
C LEU A 19 4.14 7.20 -9.81
N ARG A 20 3.21 7.31 -8.87
CA ARG A 20 3.40 6.83 -7.51
C ARG A 20 3.25 5.32 -7.57
N LYS A 21 4.36 4.59 -7.61
CA LYS A 21 4.36 3.13 -7.53
C LYS A 21 3.97 2.72 -6.11
N VAL A 22 2.70 2.43 -5.89
CA VAL A 22 2.14 1.95 -4.62
C VAL A 22 1.75 0.50 -4.78
N TYR A 23 2.12 -0.33 -3.81
CA TYR A 23 1.59 -1.68 -3.64
C TYR A 23 0.58 -1.65 -2.50
N GLU A 24 -0.64 -2.09 -2.76
CA GLU A 24 -1.71 -2.20 -1.76
C GLU A 24 -1.82 -3.64 -1.29
N THR A 25 -1.93 -3.84 0.03
CA THR A 25 -2.19 -5.14 0.64
C THR A 25 -3.43 -5.05 1.51
N ARG A 26 -4.33 -6.02 1.38
CA ARG A 26 -5.53 -6.12 2.21
C ARG A 26 -5.39 -7.30 3.15
N VAL A 27 -5.60 -7.04 4.43
CA VAL A 27 -5.47 -8.05 5.48
C VAL A 27 -6.71 -8.08 6.35
N ARG A 28 -7.06 -9.25 6.86
CA ARG A 28 -8.11 -9.44 7.85
C ARG A 28 -7.49 -9.79 9.18
N CYS A 29 -7.86 -9.07 10.24
CA CYS A 29 -7.43 -9.38 11.60
C CYS A 29 -7.99 -10.73 12.05
N ARG A 30 -7.14 -11.63 12.54
CA ARG A 30 -7.58 -12.96 13.03
C ARG A 30 -8.46 -12.87 14.29
N ARG A 31 -8.29 -11.82 15.10
CA ARG A 31 -9.01 -11.67 16.37
C ARG A 31 -10.40 -11.05 16.25
N CYS A 32 -10.51 -9.92 15.55
CA CYS A 32 -11.78 -9.19 15.44
C CYS A 32 -12.43 -9.27 14.06
N GLY A 33 -11.77 -9.86 13.06
CA GLY A 33 -12.29 -9.95 11.69
C GLY A 33 -12.28 -8.65 10.90
N GLU A 34 -11.74 -7.55 11.45
CA GLU A 34 -11.65 -6.27 10.75
C GLU A 34 -10.74 -6.39 9.52
N GLU A 35 -11.22 -5.97 8.36
CA GLU A 35 -10.43 -5.85 7.14
C GLU A 35 -9.74 -4.49 7.08
N LEU A 36 -8.45 -4.50 6.80
CA LEU A 36 -7.58 -3.35 6.84
C LEU A 36 -6.76 -3.29 5.54
N THR A 37 -6.62 -2.09 5.00
CA THR A 37 -5.80 -1.84 3.82
C THR A 37 -4.53 -1.11 4.25
N ALA A 38 -3.38 -1.61 3.80
CA ALA A 38 -2.11 -0.94 3.96
C ALA A 38 -1.47 -0.66 2.60
N GLN A 39 -0.82 0.49 2.50
CA GLN A 39 -0.09 0.90 1.30
C GLN A 39 1.41 0.86 1.57
N VAL A 40 2.14 0.34 0.59
CA VAL A 40 3.60 0.35 0.51
C VAL A 40 3.99 1.26 -0.64
N ASN A 41 4.72 2.32 -0.34
CA ASN A 41 5.35 3.12 -1.38
C ASN A 41 6.58 2.37 -1.88
N LEU A 42 6.50 1.78 -3.08
CA LEU A 42 7.57 0.95 -3.63
C LEU A 42 8.87 1.72 -3.85
N LEU A 43 8.86 3.05 -3.90
CA LEU A 43 10.07 3.86 -4.05
C LEU A 43 10.73 4.23 -2.72
N ASN A 44 9.94 4.33 -1.64
CA ASN A 44 10.39 4.95 -0.39
C ASN A 44 10.34 4.01 0.83
N ASP A 45 9.52 2.96 0.80
CA ASP A 45 9.31 2.08 1.95
C ASP A 45 10.19 0.83 1.93
N LEU A 46 10.77 0.50 0.77
CA LEU A 46 11.53 -0.72 0.58
C LEU A 46 12.94 -0.59 1.17
N SER A 47 13.35 -1.62 1.91
CA SER A 47 14.74 -1.87 2.30
C SER A 47 15.36 -2.84 1.31
N ILE A 48 16.66 -2.74 1.06
CA ILE A 48 17.40 -3.68 0.22
C ILE A 48 18.01 -4.80 1.10
N ASP A 49 17.83 -6.04 0.67
CA ASP A 49 18.53 -7.21 1.17
C ASP A 49 19.66 -7.53 0.17
N TYR A 50 20.89 -7.20 0.53
CA TYR A 50 22.05 -7.34 -0.34
C TYR A 50 22.51 -8.80 -0.52
N GLU A 51 22.17 -9.70 0.41
CA GLU A 51 22.56 -11.11 0.33
C GLU A 51 21.70 -11.85 -0.70
N ARG A 52 20.40 -11.55 -0.70
CA ARG A 52 19.43 -12.14 -1.63
C ARG A 52 19.22 -11.29 -2.89
N ASP A 53 19.73 -10.06 -2.92
CA ASP A 53 19.57 -9.10 -4.01
C ASP A 53 18.09 -8.81 -4.33
N VAL A 54 17.31 -8.61 -3.26
CA VAL A 54 15.86 -8.35 -3.27
C VAL A 54 15.51 -7.12 -2.44
N TYR A 55 14.27 -6.66 -2.56
CA TYR A 55 13.72 -5.61 -1.71
C TYR A 55 12.74 -6.19 -0.71
N THR A 56 12.75 -5.68 0.53
CA THR A 56 11.86 -6.13 1.59
C THR A 56 11.16 -4.96 2.26
N VAL A 57 10.00 -5.21 2.86
CA VAL A 57 9.31 -4.26 3.74
C VAL A 57 8.59 -5.01 4.85
N ARG A 58 8.59 -4.41 6.04
CA ARG A 58 7.79 -4.85 7.19
C ARG A 58 6.78 -3.78 7.54
N LYS A 59 5.50 -4.14 7.61
CA LYS A 59 4.41 -3.26 8.05
C LYS A 59 3.75 -3.86 9.28
N LEU A 60 3.52 -3.01 10.29
CA LEU A 60 2.64 -3.31 11.41
C LEU A 60 1.33 -2.57 11.19
N ILE A 61 0.25 -3.32 11.06
CA ILE A 61 -1.08 -2.79 10.76
C ILE A 61 -1.93 -2.95 12.01
N VAL A 62 -2.45 -1.83 12.52
CA VAL A 62 -3.35 -1.80 13.68
C VAL A 62 -4.72 -1.34 13.19
N GLY A 63 -5.77 -1.95 13.74
CA GLY A 63 -7.16 -1.65 13.37
C GLY A 63 -7.54 -0.20 13.61
N SER A 64 -8.65 0.23 13.00
CA SER A 64 -9.20 1.59 13.15
C SER A 64 -9.61 1.92 14.59
N GLY A 65 -9.79 0.89 15.42
CA GLY A 65 -10.36 0.98 16.76
C GLY A 65 -11.88 0.79 16.80
N ALA A 66 -12.56 0.68 15.65
CA ALA A 66 -14.02 0.47 15.58
C ALA A 66 -14.47 -0.77 16.36
N ASN A 67 -13.70 -1.85 16.29
CA ASN A 67 -13.97 -3.12 16.99
C ASN A 67 -13.29 -3.23 18.36
N ARG A 68 -12.71 -2.13 18.89
CA ARG A 68 -11.93 -2.10 20.14
C ARG A 68 -10.81 -3.17 20.17
N CYS A 69 -10.25 -3.47 19.00
CA CYS A 69 -9.16 -4.41 18.82
C CYS A 69 -7.90 -3.64 18.42
N PHE A 70 -6.84 -3.81 19.20
CA PHE A 70 -5.53 -3.17 18.96
C PHE A 70 -4.44 -4.21 18.67
N GLN A 71 -4.85 -5.41 18.24
CA GLN A 71 -3.90 -6.43 17.80
C GLN A 71 -3.17 -5.94 16.55
N ALA A 72 -1.84 -5.98 16.58
CA ALA A 72 -1.03 -5.66 15.43
C ALA A 72 -0.95 -6.88 14.50
N ILE A 73 -1.22 -6.68 13.23
CA ILE A 73 -0.96 -7.64 12.16
C ILE A 73 0.42 -7.30 11.59
N GLU A 74 1.34 -8.25 11.59
CA GLU A 74 2.64 -8.08 10.96
C GLU A 74 2.62 -8.65 9.55
N VAL A 75 2.92 -7.79 8.58
CA VAL A 75 3.05 -8.18 7.17
C VAL A 75 4.50 -7.97 6.73
N ARG A 76 5.07 -9.00 6.11
CA ARG A 76 6.38 -8.93 5.43
C ARG A 76 6.19 -9.23 3.96
N LEU A 77 6.74 -8.36 3.11
CA LEU A 77 6.67 -8.50 1.66
C LEU A 77 8.08 -8.44 1.10
N THR A 78 8.36 -9.31 0.14
CA THR A 78 9.62 -9.33 -0.61
C THR A 78 9.32 -9.11 -2.08
N PHE A 79 10.10 -8.23 -2.71
CA PHE A 79 10.00 -7.86 -4.11
C PHE A 79 11.31 -8.13 -4.83
N ASN A 80 11.23 -8.48 -6.12
CA ASN A 80 12.41 -8.60 -6.97
C ASN A 80 12.98 -7.21 -7.36
N LYS A 81 14.07 -7.20 -8.14
CA LYS A 81 14.71 -5.96 -8.65
C LYS A 81 13.78 -5.04 -9.43
N ASN A 82 12.77 -5.60 -10.09
CA ASN A 82 11.75 -4.87 -10.84
C ASN A 82 10.61 -4.35 -9.94
N ARG A 83 10.70 -4.57 -8.62
CA ARG A 83 9.70 -4.24 -7.60
C ARG A 83 8.39 -5.00 -7.78
N GLN A 84 8.45 -6.21 -8.34
CA GLN A 84 7.32 -7.15 -8.41
C GLN A 84 7.35 -8.05 -7.17
N LEU A 85 6.19 -8.31 -6.57
CA LEU A 85 6.06 -9.15 -5.37
C LEU A 85 6.47 -10.60 -5.71
N ILE A 86 7.34 -11.18 -4.89
CA ILE A 86 7.79 -12.57 -5.03
C ILE A 86 7.56 -13.41 -3.78
N GLU A 87 7.41 -12.79 -2.61
CA GLU A 87 7.15 -13.48 -1.35
C GLU A 87 6.26 -12.60 -0.46
N ARG A 88 5.34 -13.23 0.28
CA ARG A 88 4.52 -12.56 1.29
C ARG A 88 4.35 -13.45 2.51
N TRP A 89 4.41 -12.84 3.68
CA TRP A 89 4.21 -13.50 4.98
C TRP A 89 3.37 -12.62 5.88
N ILE A 90 2.53 -13.25 6.70
CA ILE A 90 1.62 -12.58 7.62
C ILE A 90 1.56 -13.31 8.97
N ALA A 91 1.57 -12.55 10.05
CA ALA A 91 1.21 -13.01 11.39
C ALA A 91 -0.04 -12.28 11.90
N ASP A 92 -0.82 -12.97 12.74
CA ASP A 92 -2.00 -12.42 13.43
C ASP A 92 -3.13 -11.91 12.53
N GLY A 93 -3.11 -12.33 11.27
CA GLY A 93 -4.13 -12.05 10.27
C GLY A 93 -4.04 -12.99 9.07
N GLU A 94 -4.82 -12.67 8.04
CA GLU A 94 -4.90 -13.38 6.77
C GLU A 94 -4.91 -12.37 5.62
N PHE A 95 -4.31 -12.71 4.48
CA PHE A 95 -4.45 -11.90 3.26
C PHE A 95 -5.85 -12.09 2.69
N VAL A 96 -6.48 -10.99 2.29
CA VAL A 96 -7.84 -10.98 1.70
C VAL A 96 -7.77 -11.08 0.17
N ASP A 97 -6.63 -10.72 -0.41
CA ASP A 97 -6.37 -10.76 -1.85
C ASP A 97 -5.49 -11.95 -2.29
N GLU A 98 -5.73 -12.40 -3.51
CA GLU A 98 -4.76 -13.19 -4.27
C GLU A 98 -3.62 -12.28 -4.73
N PRO A 99 -2.37 -12.76 -4.72
CA PRO A 99 -1.25 -11.96 -5.16
C PRO A 99 -1.44 -11.69 -6.65
N GLU A 100 -1.65 -10.44 -7.03
CA GLU A 100 -1.68 -10.05 -8.43
C GLU A 100 -0.26 -10.29 -9.00
N ALA A 101 -0.12 -11.39 -9.75
CA ALA A 101 1.12 -11.71 -10.44
C ALA A 101 1.31 -10.65 -11.53
N ALA A 102 2.41 -9.90 -11.44
CA ALA A 102 2.76 -8.98 -12.50
C ALA A 102 3.12 -9.78 -13.76
N GLU A 103 2.28 -9.69 -14.80
CA GLU A 103 2.56 -10.17 -16.17
C GLU A 103 3.82 -9.52 -16.76
#